data_AF-A0A508AKE4-F1
#
_entry.id   AF-A0A508AKE4-F1
#
_cell.length_a   1.000
_cell.length_b   1.000
_cell.length_c   1.000
_cell.angle_alpha   90.00
_cell.angle_beta   90.00
_cell.angle_gamma   90.00
#
_symmetry.space_group_name_H-M   'P 1'
#
loop_
_entity.id
_entity.type
_entity.pdbx_description
1 polymer ?
#
loop_
_entity_poly.entity_id
_entity_poly.type
_entity_poly.pdbx_seq_one_letter_code
_entity_poly.pdbx_strand_id
1 'polypeptide(L)'
;MNLRELLLLGLLFTGNAQAQMNNNRHHQQQQRVQSQNHAAEQNRMGYMTQQQQMQQQLPPPPPQPTGWWETTWGAIAPSPVGGVIGEALGASSKEEAERTALADCEAKGGGACRVDIAYHNQCAVMVVGEKFLNTARAGSVDEASDLGVSYCEEKDRNCRVHYSACTEPVFHRY
;
A
#
# COMPACT_ATOMS: atom_id res chain seq x y z
N MET A 1 -85.91 -59.87 2.61
CA MET A 1 -85.08 -58.69 2.27
C MET A 1 -85.49 -58.19 0.89
N ASN A 2 -85.97 -56.94 0.79
CA ASN A 2 -86.51 -56.36 -0.44
C ASN A 2 -85.36 -55.76 -1.28
N LEU A 3 -85.38 -55.97 -2.59
CA LEU A 3 -84.38 -55.51 -3.56
C LEU A 3 -84.07 -54.00 -3.43
N ARG A 4 -85.07 -53.23 -2.98
CA ARG A 4 -84.98 -51.78 -2.78
C ARG A 4 -84.05 -51.38 -1.62
N GLU A 5 -83.92 -52.19 -0.58
CA GLU A 5 -82.97 -51.90 0.52
C GLU A 5 -81.52 -52.25 0.16
N LEU A 6 -81.31 -53.31 -0.62
CA LEU A 6 -79.98 -53.69 -1.14
C LEU A 6 -79.40 -52.60 -2.05
N LEU A 7 -80.25 -51.96 -2.88
CA LEU A 7 -79.85 -50.84 -3.75
C LEU A 7 -79.46 -49.58 -2.95
N LEU A 8 -80.20 -49.25 -1.89
CA LEU A 8 -79.91 -48.09 -1.04
C LEU A 8 -78.62 -48.27 -0.23
N LEU A 9 -78.39 -49.46 0.33
CA LEU A 9 -77.15 -49.77 1.04
C LEU A 9 -75.94 -49.72 0.08
N GLY A 10 -76.05 -50.30 -1.13
CA GLY A 10 -74.96 -50.26 -2.12
C GLY A 10 -74.53 -48.83 -2.52
N LEU A 11 -75.49 -47.90 -2.66
CA LEU A 11 -75.21 -46.49 -2.98
C LEU A 11 -74.53 -45.73 -1.83
N LEU A 12 -74.90 -46.00 -0.58
CA LEU A 12 -74.26 -45.39 0.59
C LEU A 12 -72.82 -45.88 0.80
N PHE A 13 -72.57 -47.18 0.62
CA PHE A 13 -71.22 -47.74 0.74
C PHE A 13 -70.29 -47.24 -0.37
N THR A 14 -70.78 -47.17 -1.61
CA THR A 14 -70.00 -46.64 -2.75
C THR A 14 -69.74 -45.14 -2.62
N GLY A 15 -70.71 -44.35 -2.15
CA GLY A 15 -70.53 -42.92 -1.89
C GLY A 15 -69.47 -42.62 -0.81
N ASN A 16 -69.47 -43.35 0.30
CA ASN A 16 -68.47 -43.20 1.37
C ASN A 16 -67.06 -43.60 0.91
N ALA A 17 -66.93 -44.69 0.13
CA ALA A 17 -65.65 -45.10 -0.43
C ALA A 17 -65.09 -44.06 -1.43
N GLN A 18 -65.94 -43.49 -2.28
CA GLN A 18 -65.55 -42.43 -3.22
C GLN A 18 -65.06 -41.17 -2.49
N ALA A 19 -65.77 -40.75 -1.44
CA ALA A 19 -65.40 -39.59 -0.62
C ALA A 19 -64.06 -39.81 0.12
N GLN A 20 -63.86 -41.00 0.68
CA GLN A 20 -62.62 -41.37 1.37
C GLN A 20 -61.43 -41.45 0.40
N MET A 21 -61.62 -41.99 -0.81
CA MET A 21 -60.59 -41.98 -1.85
C MET A 21 -60.23 -40.57 -2.31
N ASN A 22 -61.21 -39.66 -2.42
CA ASN A 22 -60.94 -38.26 -2.77
C ASN A 22 -60.15 -37.53 -1.66
N ASN A 23 -60.52 -37.75 -0.39
CA ASN A 23 -59.79 -37.16 0.74
C ASN A 23 -58.34 -37.66 0.80
N ASN A 24 -58.11 -38.96 0.58
CA ASN A 24 -56.76 -39.52 0.49
C ASN A 24 -55.95 -38.90 -0.66
N ARG A 25 -56.56 -38.68 -1.84
CA ARG A 25 -55.88 -38.00 -2.96
C ARG A 25 -55.53 -36.55 -2.63
N HIS A 26 -56.43 -35.82 -1.97
CA HIS A 26 -56.16 -34.45 -1.52
C HIS A 26 -55.00 -34.39 -0.52
N HIS A 27 -54.97 -35.28 0.48
CA HIS A 27 -53.85 -35.38 1.42
C HIS A 27 -52.53 -35.74 0.72
N GLN A 28 -52.55 -36.72 -0.20
CA GLN A 28 -51.37 -37.07 -1.00
C GLN A 28 -50.89 -35.91 -1.90
N GLN A 29 -51.81 -35.10 -2.41
CA GLN A 29 -51.46 -33.92 -3.20
C GLN A 29 -50.86 -32.81 -2.32
N GLN A 30 -51.42 -32.57 -1.14
CA GLN A 30 -50.87 -31.61 -0.17
C GLN A 30 -49.45 -32.00 0.26
N GLN A 31 -49.20 -33.29 0.55
CA GLN A 31 -47.87 -33.79 0.88
C GLN A 31 -46.87 -33.58 -0.27
N ARG A 32 -47.29 -33.82 -1.52
CA ARG A 32 -46.45 -33.56 -2.70
C ARG A 32 -46.06 -32.10 -2.83
N VAL A 33 -47.03 -31.19 -2.67
CA VAL A 33 -46.76 -29.74 -2.71
C VAL A 33 -45.81 -29.33 -1.58
N GLN A 34 -46.01 -29.82 -0.37
CA GLN A 34 -45.11 -29.56 0.75
C GLN A 34 -43.68 -30.05 0.48
N SER A 35 -43.53 -31.26 -0.07
CA SER A 35 -42.21 -31.80 -0.43
C SER A 35 -41.51 -30.98 -1.53
N GLN A 36 -42.26 -30.50 -2.52
CA GLN A 36 -41.74 -29.65 -3.59
C GLN A 36 -41.31 -28.28 -3.06
N ASN A 37 -42.11 -27.68 -2.18
CA ASN A 37 -41.77 -26.41 -1.53
C ASN A 37 -40.50 -26.56 -0.68
N HIS A 38 -40.38 -27.64 0.08
CA HIS A 38 -39.18 -27.91 0.88
C HIS A 38 -37.93 -28.06 -0.01
N ALA A 39 -38.03 -28.80 -1.12
CA ALA A 39 -36.93 -28.92 -2.07
C ALA A 39 -36.56 -27.56 -2.72
N ALA A 40 -37.56 -26.73 -3.04
CA ALA A 40 -37.33 -25.38 -3.58
C ALA A 40 -36.63 -24.47 -2.56
N GLU A 41 -37.00 -24.55 -1.28
CA GLU A 41 -36.34 -23.83 -0.18
C GLU A 41 -34.91 -24.29 0.03
N GLN A 42 -34.64 -25.60 -0.03
CA GLN A 42 -33.28 -26.14 0.05
C GLN A 42 -32.42 -25.64 -1.11
N ASN A 43 -32.94 -25.66 -2.34
CA ASN A 43 -32.24 -25.13 -3.51
C ASN A 43 -31.96 -23.62 -3.37
N ARG A 44 -32.92 -22.86 -2.83
CA ARG A 44 -32.74 -21.43 -2.55
C ARG A 44 -31.65 -21.20 -1.51
N MET A 45 -31.63 -21.98 -0.42
CA MET A 45 -30.58 -21.89 0.61
C MET A 45 -29.21 -22.27 0.05
N GLY A 46 -29.12 -23.29 -0.81
CA GLY A 46 -27.89 -23.66 -1.51
C GLY A 46 -27.37 -22.52 -2.38
N TYR A 47 -28.25 -21.88 -3.15
CA TYR A 47 -27.89 -20.72 -3.97
C TYR A 47 -27.40 -19.53 -3.13
N MET A 48 -28.11 -19.20 -2.04
CA MET A 48 -27.70 -18.12 -1.12
C MET A 48 -26.34 -18.41 -0.46
N THR A 49 -26.10 -19.66 -0.07
CA THR A 49 -24.83 -20.08 0.54
C THR A 49 -23.68 -19.99 -0.47
N GLN A 50 -23.92 -20.41 -1.71
CA GLN A 50 -22.93 -20.27 -2.79
C GLN A 50 -22.60 -18.79 -3.07
N GLN A 51 -23.61 -17.91 -3.08
CA GLN A 51 -23.38 -16.47 -3.22
C GLN A 51 -22.56 -15.89 -2.06
N GLN A 52 -22.86 -16.27 -0.81
CA GLN A 52 -22.08 -15.84 0.36
C GLN A 52 -20.62 -16.32 0.30
N GLN A 53 -20.40 -17.58 -0.09
CA GLN A 53 -19.05 -18.13 -0.25
C GLN A 53 -18.27 -17.38 -1.33
N MET A 54 -18.91 -17.01 -2.44
CA MET A 54 -18.27 -16.25 -3.52
C MET A 54 -17.90 -14.82 -3.07
N GLN A 55 -18.69 -14.20 -2.19
CA GLN A 55 -18.36 -12.89 -1.59
C GLN A 55 -17.18 -12.97 -0.62
N GLN A 56 -17.04 -14.07 0.14
CA GLN A 56 -15.93 -14.26 1.08
C GLN A 56 -14.60 -14.56 0.39
N GLN A 57 -14.62 -14.95 -0.88
CA GLN A 57 -13.43 -15.22 -1.69
C GLN A 57 -12.89 -13.98 -2.42
N LEU A 58 -13.54 -12.82 -2.29
CA LEU A 58 -13.02 -11.58 -2.85
C LEU A 58 -11.68 -11.23 -2.18
N PRO A 59 -10.62 -10.94 -2.95
CA PRO A 59 -9.38 -10.47 -2.37
C PRO A 59 -9.62 -9.17 -1.58
N PRO A 60 -8.84 -8.91 -0.53
CA PRO A 60 -8.92 -7.64 0.17
C PRO A 60 -8.67 -6.49 -0.84
N PRO A 61 -9.30 -5.32 -0.63
CA PRO A 61 -9.02 -4.16 -1.48
C PRO A 61 -7.52 -3.85 -1.42
N PRO A 62 -6.95 -3.33 -2.52
CA PRO A 62 -5.55 -2.93 -2.51
C PRO A 62 -5.33 -1.88 -1.41
N PRO A 63 -4.14 -1.89 -0.76
CA PRO A 63 -3.79 -0.88 0.22
C PRO A 63 -3.92 0.51 -0.39
N GLN A 64 -4.55 1.43 0.34
CA GLN A 64 -4.70 2.82 -0.08
C GLN A 64 -3.46 3.61 0.35
N PRO A 65 -2.91 4.49 -0.50
CA PRO A 65 -1.83 5.37 -0.08
C PRO A 65 -2.30 6.24 1.09
N THR A 66 -1.45 6.41 2.09
CA THR A 66 -1.73 7.21 3.29
C THR A 66 -1.17 8.62 3.19
N GLY A 67 -0.55 8.96 2.06
CA GLY A 67 0.20 10.19 1.85
C GLY A 67 1.13 10.13 0.64
N TRP A 68 2.05 11.09 0.55
CA TRP A 68 3.07 11.21 -0.49
C TRP A 68 4.44 11.59 0.09
N TRP A 69 5.51 11.27 -0.62
CA TRP A 69 6.89 11.61 -0.23
C TRP A 69 7.38 12.84 -0.97
N GLU A 70 7.87 13.83 -0.24
CA GLU A 70 8.58 14.99 -0.76
C GLU A 70 10.07 14.71 -0.84
N THR A 71 10.65 14.97 -2.01
CA THR A 71 12.10 14.96 -2.20
C THR A 71 12.70 16.18 -1.55
N THR A 72 13.68 15.97 -0.67
CA THR A 72 14.45 17.06 -0.08
C THR A 72 15.84 17.12 -0.68
N TRP A 73 16.40 18.32 -0.78
CA TRP A 73 17.68 18.59 -1.38
C TRP A 73 18.67 19.15 -0.36
N GLY A 74 19.93 18.78 -0.53
CA GLY A 74 21.06 19.36 0.16
C GLY A 74 22.15 19.79 -0.82
N ALA A 75 23.05 20.66 -0.35
CA ALA A 75 24.20 21.12 -1.14
C ALA A 75 25.40 21.45 -0.23
N ILE A 76 26.60 21.36 -0.79
CA ILE A 76 27.86 21.77 -0.14
C ILE A 76 28.57 22.76 -1.08
N ALA A 77 28.95 23.91 -0.54
CA ALA A 77 29.64 24.97 -1.26
C ALA A 77 30.90 25.41 -0.50
N PRO A 78 32.06 24.80 -0.76
CA PRO A 78 33.31 25.22 -0.13
C PRO A 78 33.80 26.57 -0.68
N SER A 79 34.60 27.26 0.14
CA SER A 79 35.35 28.45 -0.27
C SER A 79 36.86 28.19 -0.22
N PRO A 80 37.62 28.58 -1.27
CA PRO A 80 39.08 28.61 -1.21
C PRO A 80 39.63 29.73 -0.29
N VAL A 81 38.78 30.66 0.16
CA VAL A 81 39.13 31.78 1.03
C VAL A 81 38.51 31.58 2.40
N GLY A 82 39.31 31.74 3.46
CA GLY A 82 38.82 31.61 4.84
C GLY A 82 38.59 30.18 5.32
N GLY A 83 38.66 29.17 4.44
CA GLY A 83 38.54 27.77 4.82
C GLY A 83 37.15 27.40 5.34
N VAL A 84 36.11 28.07 4.84
CA VAL A 84 34.72 27.86 5.26
C VAL A 84 33.96 27.01 4.25
N ILE A 85 32.90 26.36 4.74
CA ILE A 85 31.96 25.59 3.93
C ILE A 85 30.56 26.16 4.14
N GLY A 86 29.85 26.34 3.03
CA GLY A 86 28.42 26.57 3.03
C GLY A 86 27.65 25.27 2.86
N GLU A 87 26.53 25.15 3.56
CA GLU A 87 25.71 23.95 3.55
C GLU A 87 24.22 24.26 3.42
N ALA A 88 23.48 23.31 2.84
CA ALA A 88 22.03 23.31 2.82
C ALA A 88 21.51 21.89 3.00
N LEU A 89 20.40 21.76 3.72
CA LEU A 89 19.68 20.50 3.99
C LEU A 89 18.17 20.76 3.96
N GLY A 90 17.39 19.78 3.53
CA GLY A 90 15.93 19.85 3.61
C GLY A 90 15.28 20.83 2.62
N ALA A 91 16.01 21.35 1.63
CA ALA A 91 15.46 22.31 0.68
C ALA A 91 14.44 21.65 -0.26
N SER A 92 13.44 22.41 -0.71
CA SER A 92 12.36 21.91 -1.56
C SER A 92 12.80 21.67 -3.01
N SER A 93 13.90 22.32 -3.44
CA SER A 93 14.50 22.11 -4.75
C SER A 93 16.02 22.14 -4.73
N LYS A 94 16.62 21.63 -5.80
CA LYS A 94 18.06 21.69 -6.04
C LYS A 94 18.56 23.14 -6.03
N GLU A 95 17.87 24.03 -6.73
CA GLU A 95 18.23 25.44 -6.87
C GLU A 95 18.13 26.18 -5.52
N GLU A 96 17.17 25.82 -4.68
CA GLU A 96 17.08 26.34 -3.32
C GLU A 96 18.26 25.86 -2.45
N ALA A 97 18.60 24.57 -2.52
CA ALA A 97 19.74 24.02 -1.80
C ALA A 97 21.05 24.73 -2.21
N GLU A 98 21.29 24.87 -3.52
CA GLU A 98 22.48 25.51 -4.07
C GLU A 98 22.59 26.97 -3.64
N ARG A 99 21.51 27.75 -3.75
CA ARG A 99 21.50 29.16 -3.31
C ARG A 99 21.71 29.29 -1.81
N THR A 100 21.10 28.41 -1.02
CA THR A 100 21.24 28.43 0.45
C THR A 100 22.67 28.12 0.86
N ALA A 101 23.29 27.09 0.28
CA ALA A 101 24.68 26.74 0.57
C ALA A 101 25.64 27.87 0.15
N LEU A 102 25.42 28.51 -1.00
CA LEU A 102 26.24 29.66 -1.41
C LEU A 102 26.10 30.85 -0.44
N ALA A 103 24.87 31.18 -0.05
CA ALA A 103 24.61 32.27 0.89
C ALA A 103 25.22 32.00 2.27
N ASP A 104 25.13 30.76 2.76
CA ASP A 104 25.75 30.35 4.02
C ASP A 104 27.29 30.43 3.95
N CYS A 105 27.89 29.99 2.84
CA CYS A 105 29.33 30.14 2.61
C CYS A 105 29.78 31.61 2.67
N GLU A 106 29.09 32.50 1.97
CA GLU A 106 29.39 33.93 1.95
C GLU A 106 29.17 34.59 3.33
N ALA A 107 28.09 34.20 4.03
CA ALA A 107 27.78 34.69 5.37
C ALA A 107 28.85 34.29 6.40
N LYS A 108 29.48 33.12 6.21
CA LYS A 108 30.63 32.65 7.01
C LYS A 108 31.94 33.37 6.65
N GLY A 109 31.92 34.32 5.72
CA GLY A 109 33.10 35.09 5.29
C GLY A 109 33.89 34.42 4.16
N GLY A 110 33.31 33.40 3.51
CA GLY A 110 33.90 32.75 2.35
C GLY A 110 33.97 33.68 1.15
N GLY A 111 35.05 33.55 0.38
CA GLY A 111 35.24 34.24 -0.89
C GLY A 111 35.25 33.27 -2.07
N ALA A 112 34.69 33.67 -3.21
CA ALA A 112 34.58 32.81 -4.40
C ALA A 112 33.94 31.44 -4.09
N CYS A 113 32.90 31.43 -3.25
CA CYS A 113 32.10 30.25 -2.94
C CYS A 113 31.55 29.61 -4.22
N ARG A 114 31.64 28.28 -4.31
CA ARG A 114 31.08 27.51 -5.44
C ARG A 114 30.42 26.25 -4.91
N VAL A 115 29.29 25.89 -5.48
CA VAL A 115 28.66 24.58 -5.22
C VAL A 115 29.57 23.50 -5.78
N ASP A 116 30.00 22.57 -4.93
CA ASP A 116 30.75 21.39 -5.35
C ASP A 116 29.80 20.21 -5.59
N ILE A 117 28.76 20.08 -4.77
CA ILE A 117 27.75 19.03 -4.91
C ILE A 117 26.36 19.51 -4.46
N ALA A 118 25.35 19.03 -5.19
CA ALA A 118 23.96 19.00 -4.75
C ALA A 118 23.45 17.54 -4.79
N TYR A 119 22.62 17.18 -3.84
CA TYR A 119 22.17 15.80 -3.59
C TYR A 119 20.74 15.81 -3.04
N HIS A 120 20.03 14.68 -3.16
CA HIS A 120 18.64 14.56 -2.68
C HIS A 120 18.38 13.17 -2.12
N ASN A 121 17.55 13.09 -1.06
CA ASN A 121 17.18 11.85 -0.37
C ASN A 121 18.40 10.94 -0.06
N GLN A 122 19.54 11.56 0.25
CA GLN A 122 20.87 10.94 0.30
C GLN A 122 21.74 11.64 1.34
N CYS A 123 22.87 11.02 1.64
CA CYS A 123 23.95 11.62 2.39
C CYS A 123 25.05 12.12 1.46
N ALA A 124 25.71 13.20 1.84
CA ALA A 124 26.92 13.70 1.20
C ALA A 124 28.02 13.95 2.22
N VAL A 125 29.25 13.79 1.76
CA VAL A 125 30.45 14.06 2.53
C VAL A 125 31.36 15.00 1.76
N MET A 126 32.17 15.73 2.50
CA MET A 126 33.32 16.46 2.00
C MET A 126 34.57 15.87 2.64
N VAL A 127 35.52 15.47 1.82
CA VAL A 127 36.79 14.85 2.23
C VAL A 127 37.92 15.82 1.91
N VAL A 128 38.86 15.92 2.84
CA VAL A 128 40.06 16.76 2.71
C VAL A 128 41.31 15.91 2.89
N GLY A 129 42.26 16.06 1.96
CA GLY A 129 43.63 15.58 2.07
C GLY A 129 44.59 16.71 2.46
N GLU A 130 45.88 16.53 2.20
CA GLU A 130 46.90 17.58 2.41
C GLU A 130 46.77 18.76 1.42
N LYS A 131 46.36 18.48 0.19
CA LYS A 131 46.29 19.40 -0.96
C LYS A 131 45.06 19.19 -1.85
N PHE A 132 44.27 18.16 -1.58
CA PHE A 132 43.10 17.77 -2.35
C PHE A 132 41.81 17.86 -1.52
N LEU A 133 40.73 18.14 -2.23
CA LEU A 133 39.38 18.26 -1.69
C LEU A 133 38.44 17.62 -2.69
N ASN A 134 37.53 16.81 -2.20
CA ASN A 134 36.45 16.26 -2.99
C ASN A 134 35.18 16.10 -2.16
N THR A 135 34.06 15.95 -2.85
CA THR A 135 32.80 15.52 -2.26
C THR A 135 32.37 14.19 -2.84
N ALA A 136 31.54 13.48 -2.09
CA ALA A 136 30.87 12.26 -2.53
C ALA A 136 29.46 12.20 -1.93
N ARG A 137 28.58 11.43 -2.57
CA ARG A 137 27.21 11.18 -2.08
C ARG A 137 26.83 9.72 -2.22
N ALA A 138 26.01 9.24 -1.30
CA ALA A 138 25.53 7.86 -1.29
C ALA A 138 24.25 7.74 -0.45
N GLY A 139 23.73 6.51 -0.31
CA GLY A 139 22.54 6.24 0.49
C GLY A 139 22.76 6.38 2.00
N SER A 140 24.02 6.34 2.45
CA SER A 140 24.43 6.52 3.85
C SER A 140 25.70 7.35 3.97
N VAL A 141 25.99 7.84 5.18
CA VAL A 141 27.25 8.54 5.47
C VAL A 141 28.44 7.61 5.26
N ASP A 142 28.35 6.36 5.69
CA ASP A 142 29.46 5.39 5.58
C ASP A 142 29.83 5.13 4.12
N GLU A 143 28.85 4.84 3.27
CA GLU A 143 29.09 4.58 1.84
C GLU A 143 29.63 5.83 1.13
N ALA A 144 29.10 7.02 1.47
CA ALA A 144 29.60 8.28 0.92
C ALA A 144 31.05 8.55 1.39
N SER A 145 31.35 8.23 2.64
CA SER A 145 32.69 8.36 3.23
C SER A 145 33.69 7.45 2.55
N ASP A 146 33.35 6.17 2.36
CA ASP A 146 34.22 5.19 1.70
C ASP A 146 34.53 5.63 0.26
N LEU A 147 33.51 6.07 -0.49
CA LEU A 147 33.68 6.60 -1.84
C LEU A 147 34.58 7.85 -1.85
N GLY A 148 34.31 8.79 -0.94
CA GLY A 148 35.02 10.06 -0.86
C GLY A 148 36.49 9.87 -0.47
N VAL A 149 36.77 9.06 0.55
CA VAL A 149 38.11 8.77 1.05
C VAL A 149 38.91 7.98 0.02
N SER A 150 38.33 6.93 -0.57
CA SER A 150 39.02 6.14 -1.60
C SER A 150 39.45 7.02 -2.78
N TYR A 151 38.57 7.90 -3.26
CA TYR A 151 38.90 8.83 -4.34
C TYR A 151 39.97 9.85 -3.96
N CYS A 152 39.95 10.34 -2.71
CA CYS A 152 40.99 11.22 -2.20
C CYS A 152 42.35 10.51 -2.14
N GLU A 153 42.41 9.26 -1.66
CA GLU A 153 43.65 8.49 -1.50
C GLU A 153 44.32 8.15 -2.84
N GLU A 154 43.57 8.13 -3.95
CA GLU A 154 44.15 8.04 -5.30
C GLU A 154 44.92 9.30 -5.73
N LYS A 155 44.63 10.46 -5.11
CA LYS A 155 45.14 11.78 -5.52
C LYS A 155 46.05 12.42 -4.49
N ASP A 156 45.89 12.06 -3.22
CA ASP A 156 46.49 12.75 -2.08
C ASP A 156 46.62 11.82 -0.86
N ARG A 157 47.09 12.35 0.27
CA ARG A 157 47.33 11.61 1.51
C ARG A 157 46.59 12.24 2.69
N ASN A 158 46.53 11.51 3.81
CA ASN A 158 45.89 11.95 5.05
C ASN A 158 44.42 12.37 4.85
N CYS A 159 43.76 11.66 3.94
CA CYS A 159 42.37 11.86 3.56
C CYS A 159 41.45 11.53 4.74
N ARG A 160 40.57 12.47 5.06
CA ARG A 160 39.55 12.29 6.11
C ARG A 160 38.28 13.03 5.76
N VAL A 161 37.15 12.50 6.20
CA VAL A 161 35.88 13.21 6.14
C VAL A 161 35.97 14.46 7.01
N HIS A 162 35.78 15.61 6.39
CA HIS A 162 35.74 16.91 7.05
C HIS A 162 34.31 17.27 7.46
N TYR A 163 33.35 16.95 6.61
CA TYR A 163 31.92 17.22 6.82
C TYR A 163 31.09 16.08 6.25
N SER A 164 29.95 15.80 6.89
CA SER A 164 28.97 14.82 6.44
C SER A 164 27.58 15.26 6.86
N ALA A 165 26.60 15.16 5.96
CA ALA A 165 25.20 15.38 6.29
C ALA A 165 24.26 14.61 5.35
N CYS A 166 23.03 14.42 5.79
CA CYS A 166 21.98 13.76 5.01
C CYS A 166 20.76 14.65 4.89
N THR A 167 20.12 14.58 3.73
CA THR A 167 18.78 15.17 3.53
C THR A 167 17.79 14.02 3.40
N GLU A 168 16.83 13.96 4.33
CA GLU A 168 15.84 12.88 4.39
C GLU A 168 14.54 13.28 3.67
N PRO A 169 13.88 12.37 2.94
CA PRO A 169 12.60 12.67 2.34
C PRO A 169 11.53 12.90 3.43
N VAL A 170 10.58 13.81 3.16
CA VAL A 170 9.50 14.12 4.11
C VAL A 170 8.21 13.43 3.67
N PHE A 171 7.56 12.70 4.58
CA PHE A 171 6.26 12.08 4.29
C PHE A 171 5.10 12.98 4.70
N HIS A 172 4.22 13.29 3.75
CA HIS A 172 3.01 14.09 3.94
C HIS A 172 1.79 13.20 3.95
N ARG A 173 1.05 13.17 5.07
CA ARG A 173 -0.22 12.44 5.16
C ARG A 173 -1.34 13.17 4.42
N TYR A 174 -2.29 12.41 3.86
CA TYR A 174 -3.55 12.95 3.31
C TYR A 174 -4.47 13.48 4.41
#